data_AF-A0A135L5H3-F1
#
_entry.id   AF-A0A135L5H3-F1
#
_cell.length_a   1.000
_cell.length_b   1.000
_cell.length_c   1.000
_cell.angle_alpha   90.00
_cell.angle_beta   90.00
_cell.angle_gamma   90.00
#
_symmetry.space_group_name_H-M   'P 1'
#
loop_
_entity.id
_entity.type
_entity.pdbx_description
1 polymer ?
#
loop_
_entity_poly.entity_id
_entity_poly.type
_entity_poly.pdbx_seq_one_letter_code
_entity_poly.pdbx_strand_id
1 'polypeptide(L)' 'MFQVQINKEYINSLYFDKLNMGKNQFITQSDQYVGLLSNDEFESFMRENNLITYKEQLKLYESGEVVGNFYKKD' A
#
# COMPACT_ATOMS: atom_id res chain seq x y z
N MET A 1 9.39 5.91 -7.82
CA MET A 1 8.91 5.69 -6.44
C MET A 1 7.40 5.83 -6.42
N PHE A 2 6.74 5.26 -5.42
CA PHE A 2 5.30 5.34 -5.25
C PHE A 2 4.97 5.89 -3.87
N GLN A 3 4.09 6.89 -3.81
CA GLN A 3 3.41 7.22 -2.57
C GLN A 3 2.20 6.29 -2.46
N VAL A 4 2.18 5.48 -1.41
CA VAL A 4 1.07 4.59 -1.09
C VAL A 4 0.29 5.16 0.07
N GLN A 5 -1.03 5.17 -0.05
CA GLN A 5 -1.98 5.56 0.99
C GLN A 5 -2.85 4.36 1.31
N ILE A 6 -2.89 3.95 2.58
CA ILE A 6 -3.68 2.80 3.05
C ILE A 6 -4.76 3.33 3.99
N ASN A 7 -6.01 2.96 3.77
CA ASN A 7 -7.11 3.31 4.69
C ASN A 7 -6.88 2.61 6.04
N LYS A 8 -7.13 3.33 7.14
CA LYS A 8 -6.79 2.85 8.50
C LYS A 8 -7.36 1.48 8.86
N GLU A 9 -8.54 1.11 8.34
CA GLU A 9 -9.14 -0.20 8.62
C GLU A 9 -8.33 -1.39 8.07
N TYR A 10 -7.53 -1.19 7.02
CA TYR A 10 -6.75 -2.25 6.39
C TYR A 10 -5.30 -2.34 6.87
N ILE A 11 -4.81 -1.37 7.65
CA ILE A 11 -3.39 -1.33 8.02
C ILE A 11 -2.94 -2.55 8.86
N ASN A 12 -3.87 -3.20 9.54
CA ASN A 12 -3.57 -4.38 10.37
C ASN A 12 -3.88 -5.70 9.64
N SER A 13 -4.50 -5.65 8.46
CA SER A 13 -4.79 -6.83 7.63
C SER A 13 -3.77 -7.05 6.52
N LEU A 14 -2.84 -6.11 6.34
CA LEU A 14 -1.81 -6.16 5.31
C LEU A 14 -0.46 -6.60 5.90
N TYR A 15 0.35 -7.25 5.07
CA TYR A 15 1.71 -7.69 5.33
C TYR A 15 2.70 -6.62 4.84
N PHE A 16 3.73 -6.37 5.65
CA PHE A 16 4.74 -5.34 5.38
C PHE A 16 6.17 -5.92 5.40
N ASP A 17 6.33 -7.23 5.46
CA ASP A 17 7.61 -7.90 5.72
C ASP A 17 8.64 -7.71 4.59
N LYS A 18 8.19 -7.37 3.38
CA LYS A 18 9.07 -7.05 2.22
C LYS A 18 9.42 -5.57 2.07
N LEU A 19 9.02 -4.73 3.02
CA LEU A 19 9.41 -3.32 3.03
C LEU A 19 10.64 -3.12 3.92
N ASN A 20 11.57 -2.25 3.52
CA ASN A 20 12.83 -2.07 4.26
C ASN A 20 12.62 -1.65 5.72
N MET A 21 11.59 -0.84 5.99
CA MET A 21 11.22 -0.41 7.34
C MET A 21 9.91 -1.04 7.83
N GLY A 22 9.39 -2.03 7.11
CA GLY A 22 8.09 -2.63 7.40
C GLY A 22 6.98 -1.58 7.46
N LYS A 23 6.03 -1.79 8.39
CA LYS A 23 4.94 -0.85 8.67
C LYS A 23 5.43 0.54 9.12
N ASN A 24 6.65 0.65 9.67
CA ASN A 24 7.20 1.93 10.14
C ASN A 24 7.56 2.90 8.99
N GLN A 25 7.56 2.43 7.74
CA GLN A 25 7.69 3.28 6.54
C GLN A 25 6.46 4.16 6.30
N PHE A 26 5.36 3.87 6.99
CA PHE A 26 4.10 4.61 6.88
C PHE A 26 3.90 5.53 8.08
N ILE A 27 3.52 6.77 7.79
CA ILE A 27 3.09 7.74 8.80
C ILE A 27 1.57 7.90 8.75
N THR A 28 0.94 8.07 9.91
CA THR A 28 -0.50 8.34 9.99
C THR A 28 -0.78 9.79 9.58
N GLN A 29 -1.65 9.98 8.60
CA GLN A 29 -2.20 11.28 8.18
C GLN A 29 -3.72 11.18 8.17
N SER A 30 -4.37 11.79 9.16
CA SER A 30 -5.82 11.74 9.35
C SER A 30 -6.35 10.30 9.37
N ASP A 31 -7.09 9.87 8.35
CA ASP A 31 -7.69 8.53 8.25
C ASP A 31 -6.89 7.55 7.39
N GLN A 32 -5.68 7.92 6.98
CA GLN A 32 -4.82 7.10 6.13
C GLN A 32 -3.41 6.94 6.68
N TYR A 33 -2.75 5.87 6.27
CA TYR A 33 -1.33 5.63 6.44
C TYR A 33 -0.64 5.94 5.12
N VAL A 34 0.32 6.84 5.14
CA VAL A 34 1.02 7.31 3.94
C VAL A 34 2.48 6.90 4.01
N GLY A 35 2.95 6.17 3.00
CA GLY A 35 4.32 5.70 2.90
C GLY A 35 4.88 5.93 1.51
N LEU A 36 6.21 6.08 1.42
CA LEU A 36 6.94 6.15 0.15
C LEU A 36 7.67 4.83 -0.07
N LEU A 37 7.33 4.14 -1.15
CA LEU A 37 7.93 2.88 -1.55
C LEU A 37 8.79 3.07 -2.80
N SER A 38 9.92 2.39 -2.86
CA SER A 38 10.62 2.14 -4.12
C SER A 38 9.75 1.32 -5.07
N ASN A 39 10.15 1.21 -6.35
CA ASN A 39 9.39 0.40 -7.31
C ASN A 39 9.37 -1.08 -6.89
N ASP A 40 10.51 -1.62 -6.44
CA ASP A 40 10.63 -3.02 -6.01
C ASP A 40 9.83 -3.31 -4.74
N GLU A 41 9.84 -2.38 -3.78
CA GLU A 41 9.01 -2.47 -2.57
C GLU A 41 7.52 -2.41 -2.91
N PHE A 42 7.12 -1.54 -3.85
CA PHE A 42 5.73 -1.47 -4.29
C PHE A 42 5.28 -2.78 -4.93
N GLU A 43 6.05 -3.35 -5.86
CA GLU A 43 5.72 -4.63 -6.49
C GLU A 43 5.69 -5.79 -5.48
N SER A 44 6.62 -5.82 -4.54
CA SER A 44 6.66 -6.83 -3.48
C SER A 44 5.47 -6.71 -2.54
N PHE A 45 5.12 -5.48 -2.14
CA PHE A 45 3.96 -5.19 -1.30
C PHE A 45 2.65 -5.62 -1.96
N MET A 46 2.49 -5.32 -3.26
CA MET A 46 1.32 -5.74 -4.03
C MET A 46 1.19 -7.26 -4.09
N ARG A 47 2.30 -7.96 -4.30
CA ARG A 47 2.34 -9.42 -4.38
C ARG A 47 2.01 -10.09 -3.06
N GLU A 48 2.62 -9.66 -1.96
CA GLU A 48 2.38 -10.27 -0.64
C GLU A 48 0.95 -10.11 -0.15
N ASN A 49 0.33 -8.97 -0.49
CA ASN A 49 -1.01 -8.65 -0.05
C ASN A 49 -2.10 -9.07 -1.02
N ASN A 50 -1.74 -9.79 -2.09
CA ASN A 50 -2.66 -10.18 -3.17
C ASN A 50 -3.49 -8.97 -3.68
N LEU A 51 -2.81 -7.85 -3.93
CA LEU A 51 -3.41 -6.61 -4.40
C LEU A 51 -3.31 -6.50 -5.92
N ILE A 52 -4.29 -5.81 -6.50
CA ILE A 52 -4.26 -5.33 -7.88
C ILE A 52 -4.42 -3.82 -7.93
N THR A 53 -3.90 -3.21 -8.99
CA THR A 53 -4.11 -1.79 -9.26
C THR A 53 -5.28 -1.59 -10.22
N TYR A 54 -6.05 -0.53 -10.00
CA TYR A 54 -7.01 -0.04 -10.99
C TYR A 54 -7.03 1.48 -10.96
N LYS A 55 -6.61 2.11 -12.06
CA LYS A 55 -6.27 3.54 -12.10
C LYS A 55 -5.20 3.86 -11.03
N GLU A 56 -5.59 4.50 -9.94
CA GLU A 56 -4.74 4.89 -8.81
C GLU A 56 -5.18 4.22 -7.51
N GLN A 57 -6.04 3.20 -7.59
CA GLN A 57 -6.55 2.46 -6.45
C GLN A 57 -5.79 1.15 -6.25
N LEU A 58 -5.58 0.82 -4.98
CA LEU A 58 -5.14 -0.48 -4.51
C LEU A 58 -6.37 -1.28 -4.11
N LYS A 59 -6.52 -2.48 -4.68
CA LYS A 59 -7.69 -3.32 -4.45
C LYS A 59 -7.28 -4.72 -4.05
N LEU A 60 -8.00 -5.34 -3.11
CA LEU A 60 -7.87 -6.77 -2.85
C LEU A 60 -8.29 -7.54 -4.10
N TYR A 61 -7.47 -8.50 -4.52
CA TYR A 61 -7.77 -9.32 -5.70
C TYR A 61 -9.06 -10.13 -5.52
N GLU A 62 -9.28 -10.69 -4.32
CA GLU A 62 -10.39 -11.60 -4.03
C GLU A 62 -11.74 -10.89 -3.89
N SER A 63 -11.79 -9.79 -3.14
CA SER A 63 -13.05 -9.07 -2.86
C SER A 63 -13.28 -7.87 -3.77
N GLY A 64 -12.23 -7.34 -4.40
CA GLY A 64 -12.30 -6.08 -5.13
C GLY A 64 -12.48 -4.85 -4.23
N GLU A 65 -12.35 -4.99 -2.90
CA GLU A 65 -12.40 -3.87 -1.97
C GLU A 65 -11.21 -2.94 -2.16
N VAL A 66 -11.45 -1.64 -2.01
CA VAL A 66 -10.40 -0.62 -2.12
C VAL A 66 -9.73 -0.47 -0.76
N VAL A 67 -8.46 -0.88 -0.67
CA VAL A 67 -7.67 -0.76 0.57
C VAL A 67 -6.97 0.59 0.69
N GLY A 68 -6.86 1.31 -0.42
CA GLY A 68 -6.13 2.55 -0.49
C GLY A 68 -5.83 3.00 -1.91
N ASN A 69 -4.90 3.95 -2.02
CA ASN A 69 -4.50 4.57 -3.27
C ASN A 69 -2.98 4.53 -3.44
N PHE A 70 -2.51 4.73 -4.67
CA PHE A 70 -1.10 4.92 -4.95
C PHE A 70 -0.90 6.02 -6.01
N TYR A 71 0.22 6.71 -5.91
CA TYR A 71 0.61 7.76 -6.83
C TYR A 71 2.08 7.57 -7.21
N LYS A 72 2.36 7.51 -8.51
CA LYS A 72 3.74 7.51 -8.99
C LYS A 72 4.35 8.88 -8.69
N LYS A 73 5.54 8.88 -8.10
CA LYS A 73 6.36 10.08 -7.90
C LYS A 73 7.48 10.07 -8.94
N ASP A 74 7.66 11.21 -9.60
CA ASP A 74 8.77 11.50 -10.49
C ASP A 74 10.09 11.59 -9.73
#